data_AF-A0A328RUW9-F1
#
_entry.id   AF-A0A328RUW9-F1
#
_cell.length_a   1.000
_cell.length_b   1.000
_cell.length_c   1.000
_cell.angle_alpha   90.00
_cell.angle_beta   90.00
_cell.angle_gamma   90.00
#
_symmetry.space_group_name_H-M   'P 1'
#
loop_
_entity.id
_entity.type
_entity.pdbx_description
1 polymer ?
#
loop_
_entity_poly.entity_id
_entity_poly.type
_entity_poly.pdbx_seq_one_letter_code
_entity_poly.pdbx_strand_id
1 'polypeptide(L)'
;MFKKCSFLFLFTLFLTSPSFAQINTSEILNKYQDSILLGKEQFFNVVQEQTLMIIDTLQTDTENIPTLDRNEAYSILTASSFYNAYFSIQKVHYETLTLYDQVQILRNILQQIDSSILFLKTKPDLVNKESIGFLFYARGFTKLYLSKQLLNAIVWKQYIVQPTRDIINLVASAEKDLKQSTSHFGIDYDKISKTFFTDNLLLINDSNIKKSKPYGHISKKMKTLIQEPSKLKTFSLIVQVDTPTLVSPKVSELITNHIFKTLYFLNSNRVKSILSRAENFVTYEEITSKENRPLFGVIDQTVELSLPQIQ
;
A
#
# COMPACT_ATOMS: atom_id res chain seq x y z
N MET A 1 -41.37 8.15 -25.01
CA MET A 1 -40.80 7.85 -26.34
C MET A 1 -39.30 7.63 -26.16
N PHE A 2 -38.88 6.38 -26.32
CA PHE A 2 -37.52 5.88 -26.06
C PHE A 2 -36.47 6.50 -27.00
N LYS A 3 -35.29 6.84 -26.49
CA LYS A 3 -34.04 6.67 -27.22
C LYS A 3 -32.97 6.08 -26.29
N LYS A 4 -32.78 4.77 -26.44
CA LYS A 4 -31.58 4.03 -26.04
C LYS A 4 -30.40 4.53 -26.88
N CYS A 5 -29.29 4.90 -26.25
CA CYS A 5 -27.99 4.83 -26.88
C CYS A 5 -27.14 3.86 -26.08
N SER A 6 -27.04 2.65 -26.61
CA SER A 6 -26.10 1.62 -26.17
C SER A 6 -24.68 2.09 -26.50
N PHE A 7 -23.83 2.30 -25.50
CA PHE A 7 -22.39 2.36 -25.70
C PHE A 7 -21.83 0.95 -25.51
N LEU A 8 -21.78 0.20 -26.62
CA LEU A 8 -20.93 -0.97 -26.74
C LEU A 8 -19.49 -0.47 -26.87
N PHE A 9 -18.67 -0.63 -25.83
CA PHE A 9 -17.22 -0.56 -25.98
C PHE A 9 -16.74 -1.95 -26.40
N LEU A 10 -16.63 -2.16 -27.72
CA LEU A 10 -15.89 -3.27 -28.30
C LEU A 10 -14.40 -2.96 -28.11
N PHE A 11 -13.77 -3.64 -27.15
CA PHE A 11 -12.31 -3.68 -27.02
C PHE A 11 -11.78 -4.61 -28.12
N THR A 12 -11.54 -4.07 -29.32
CA THR A 12 -10.70 -4.74 -30.31
C THR A 12 -9.25 -4.62 -29.86
N LEU A 13 -8.73 -5.71 -29.29
CA LEU A 13 -7.32 -6.02 -29.15
C LEU A 13 -6.64 -5.91 -30.54
N PHE A 14 -5.97 -4.80 -30.81
CA PHE A 14 -4.90 -4.77 -31.80
C PHE A 14 -3.64 -5.36 -31.16
N LEU A 15 -3.49 -6.67 -31.32
CA LEU A 15 -2.21 -7.35 -31.27
C LEU A 15 -1.41 -6.93 -32.51
N THR A 16 -0.68 -5.83 -32.39
CA THR A 16 0.54 -5.64 -33.19
C THR A 16 1.70 -5.65 -32.22
N SER A 17 2.31 -6.83 -32.09
CA SER A 17 3.56 -7.05 -31.36
C SER A 17 4.64 -6.14 -31.94
N PRO A 18 5.19 -5.19 -31.17
CA PRO A 18 6.47 -4.60 -31.53
C PRO A 18 7.52 -5.70 -31.41
N SER A 19 8.41 -5.79 -32.39
CA SER A 19 9.60 -6.64 -32.32
C SER A 19 10.36 -6.39 -31.02
N PHE A 20 10.50 -7.44 -30.20
CA PHE A 20 11.16 -7.48 -28.89
C PHE A 20 12.67 -7.25 -28.99
N ALA A 21 13.09 -6.04 -29.38
CA ALA A 21 14.48 -5.63 -29.33
C ALA A 21 14.70 -4.75 -28.09
N GLN A 22 15.46 -5.28 -27.13
CA GLN A 22 16.09 -4.57 -25.99
C GLN A 22 15.26 -3.41 -25.40
N ILE A 23 14.30 -3.74 -24.53
CA ILE A 23 13.72 -2.72 -23.66
C ILE A 23 14.79 -2.30 -22.65
N ASN A 24 15.32 -1.10 -22.84
CA ASN A 24 16.34 -0.52 -21.97
C ASN A 24 15.70 -0.14 -20.63
N THR A 25 16.16 -0.70 -19.51
CA THR A 25 15.64 -0.40 -18.17
C THR A 25 15.77 1.08 -17.80
N SER A 26 16.73 1.80 -18.39
CA SER A 26 16.81 3.25 -18.26
C SER A 26 15.67 4.00 -18.97
N GLU A 27 15.10 3.44 -20.05
CA GLU A 27 13.94 4.02 -20.74
C GLU A 27 12.65 3.78 -19.94
N ILE A 28 12.50 2.59 -19.34
CA ILE A 28 11.42 2.31 -18.38
C ILE A 28 11.52 3.26 -17.18
N LEU A 29 12.73 3.43 -16.64
CA LEU A 29 12.99 4.31 -15.50
C LEU A 29 12.65 5.77 -15.82
N ASN A 30 13.08 6.28 -16.97
CA ASN A 30 12.75 7.63 -17.41
C ASN A 30 11.24 7.80 -17.62
N LYS A 31 10.57 6.84 -18.28
CA LYS A 31 9.11 6.88 -18.45
C LYS A 31 8.36 6.78 -17.12
N TYR A 32 8.87 6.02 -16.16
CA TYR A 32 8.33 5.93 -14.81
C TYR A 32 8.50 7.26 -14.06
N GLN A 33 9.69 7.86 -14.10
CA GLN A 33 9.98 9.18 -13.51
C GLN A 33 9.14 10.30 -14.17
N ASP A 34 9.02 10.28 -15.49
CA ASP A 34 8.20 11.21 -16.27
C ASP A 34 6.72 11.04 -15.94
N SER A 35 6.25 9.80 -15.75
CA SER A 35 4.87 9.55 -15.33
C SER A 35 4.59 10.11 -13.93
N ILE A 36 5.52 9.96 -12.98
CA ILE A 36 5.42 10.57 -11.64
C ILE A 36 5.26 12.11 -11.74
N LEU A 37 5.87 12.73 -12.75
CA LEU A 37 5.80 14.18 -13.01
C LEU A 37 4.54 14.62 -13.78
N LEU A 38 3.88 13.74 -14.54
CA LEU A 38 2.82 14.09 -15.50
C LEU A 38 1.38 14.19 -14.93
N GLY A 39 1.19 14.06 -13.62
CA GLY A 39 -0.11 14.26 -12.99
C GLY A 39 -1.00 13.00 -12.92
N LYS A 40 -1.96 13.03 -11.98
CA LYS A 40 -2.55 11.87 -11.28
C LYS A 40 -3.33 10.86 -12.15
N GLU A 41 -3.97 11.26 -13.25
CA GLU A 41 -4.82 10.34 -14.04
C GLU A 41 -4.08 9.57 -15.13
N GLN A 42 -3.18 10.22 -15.88
CA GLN A 42 -2.33 9.51 -16.86
C GLN A 42 -1.36 8.55 -16.15
N PHE A 43 -0.96 8.89 -14.92
CA PHE A 43 -0.11 8.07 -14.07
C PHE A 43 -0.68 6.68 -13.78
N PHE A 44 -1.99 6.55 -13.49
CA PHE A 44 -2.58 5.28 -13.05
C PHE A 44 -2.54 4.20 -14.14
N ASN A 45 -3.02 4.53 -15.34
CA ASN A 45 -3.05 3.56 -16.45
C ASN A 45 -1.62 3.22 -16.90
N VAL A 46 -0.75 4.23 -16.96
CA VAL A 46 0.66 4.05 -17.36
C VAL A 46 1.41 3.17 -16.37
N VAL A 47 1.29 3.41 -15.06
CA VAL A 47 1.98 2.60 -14.04
C VAL A 47 1.40 1.20 -13.92
N GLN A 48 0.09 1.03 -14.08
CA GLN A 48 -0.53 -0.29 -14.08
C GLN A 48 -0.08 -1.12 -15.30
N GLU A 49 -0.15 -0.57 -16.51
CA GLU A 49 0.32 -1.22 -17.74
C GLU A 49 1.82 -1.52 -17.67
N GLN A 50 2.63 -0.59 -17.17
CA GLN A 50 4.07 -0.80 -16.99
C GLN A 50 4.38 -1.87 -15.95
N THR A 51 3.63 -1.93 -14.84
CA THR A 51 3.86 -2.96 -13.82
C THR A 51 3.54 -4.35 -14.37
N LEU A 52 2.44 -4.49 -15.12
CA LEU A 52 2.08 -5.75 -15.77
C LEU A 52 3.10 -6.13 -16.85
N MET A 53 3.55 -5.16 -17.66
CA MET A 53 4.60 -5.36 -18.66
C MET A 53 5.92 -5.83 -18.02
N ILE A 54 6.32 -5.24 -16.88
CA ILE A 54 7.52 -5.67 -16.14
C ILE A 54 7.34 -7.10 -15.62
N ILE A 55 6.18 -7.44 -15.06
CA ILE A 55 5.89 -8.81 -14.59
C ILE A 55 5.99 -9.80 -15.76
N ASP A 56 5.34 -9.52 -16.88
CA ASP A 56 5.35 -10.39 -18.05
C ASP A 56 6.78 -10.55 -18.61
N THR A 57 7.54 -9.46 -18.70
CA THR A 57 8.95 -9.48 -19.15
C THR A 57 9.83 -10.32 -18.22
N LEU A 58 9.63 -10.21 -16.90
CA LEU A 58 10.40 -10.98 -15.93
C LEU A 58 9.99 -12.46 -15.86
N GLN A 59 8.79 -12.81 -16.33
CA GLN A 59 8.30 -14.19 -16.40
C GLN A 59 8.77 -14.91 -17.67
N THR A 60 8.89 -14.20 -18.81
CA THR A 60 9.23 -14.79 -20.11
C THR A 60 10.75 -14.92 -20.34
N ASP A 61 11.57 -14.01 -19.80
CA ASP A 61 13.02 -13.94 -20.09
C ASP A 61 13.91 -14.44 -18.94
N THR A 62 13.83 -15.74 -18.64
CA THR A 62 14.55 -16.34 -17.50
C THR A 62 16.08 -16.46 -17.69
N GLU A 63 16.60 -16.36 -18.92
CA GLU A 63 18.01 -16.71 -19.20
C GLU A 63 18.93 -15.55 -19.64
N ASN A 64 18.42 -14.44 -20.20
CA ASN A 64 19.29 -13.46 -20.89
C ASN A 64 19.44 -12.07 -20.26
N ILE A 65 18.79 -11.75 -19.14
CA ILE A 65 19.01 -10.46 -18.47
C ILE A 65 20.36 -10.50 -17.72
N PRO A 66 21.35 -9.65 -18.07
CA PRO A 66 22.60 -9.52 -17.31
C PRO A 66 22.28 -9.29 -15.84
N THR A 67 22.99 -9.95 -14.94
CA THR A 67 22.72 -9.95 -13.48
C THR A 67 22.59 -8.58 -12.83
N LEU A 68 23.17 -7.53 -13.44
CA LEU A 68 23.06 -6.15 -12.98
C LEU A 68 21.68 -5.50 -13.24
N ASP A 69 20.88 -6.05 -14.15
CA ASP A 69 19.61 -5.48 -14.60
C ASP A 69 18.38 -6.10 -13.89
N ARG A 70 18.52 -7.31 -13.32
CA ARG A 70 17.43 -7.99 -12.58
C ARG A 70 17.09 -7.31 -11.25
N ASN A 71 18.11 -6.87 -10.49
CA ASN A 71 17.91 -6.17 -9.22
C ASN A 71 17.23 -4.80 -9.42
N GLU A 72 17.52 -4.15 -10.55
CA GLU A 72 16.85 -2.91 -10.94
C GLU A 72 15.39 -3.19 -11.29
N ALA A 73 15.10 -4.21 -12.09
CA ALA A 73 13.74 -4.60 -12.41
C ALA A 73 12.89 -4.94 -11.17
N TYR A 74 13.45 -5.64 -10.17
CA TYR A 74 12.73 -5.91 -8.91
C TYR A 74 12.50 -4.66 -8.06
N SER A 75 13.46 -3.73 -8.07
CA SER A 75 13.31 -2.44 -7.41
C SER A 75 12.20 -1.62 -8.05
N ILE A 76 12.15 -1.60 -9.38
CA ILE A 76 11.10 -0.91 -10.16
C ILE A 76 9.74 -1.58 -9.90
N LEU A 77 9.63 -2.90 -9.99
CA LEU A 77 8.39 -3.63 -9.70
C LEU A 77 7.84 -3.33 -8.30
N THR A 78 8.74 -3.29 -7.31
CA THR A 78 8.37 -2.95 -5.94
C THR A 78 7.86 -1.51 -5.85
N ALA A 79 8.63 -0.57 -6.40
CA ALA A 79 8.27 0.85 -6.39
C ALA A 79 6.94 1.09 -7.13
N SER A 80 6.79 0.59 -8.34
CA SER A 80 5.60 0.78 -9.17
C SER A 80 4.35 0.22 -8.50
N SER A 81 4.43 -0.99 -7.91
CA SER A 81 3.32 -1.60 -7.19
C SER A 81 2.94 -0.79 -5.94
N PHE A 82 3.93 -0.30 -5.20
CA PHE A 82 3.72 0.56 -4.03
C PHE A 82 3.05 1.89 -4.42
N TYR A 83 3.56 2.56 -5.44
CA TYR A 83 3.03 3.83 -5.89
C TYR A 83 1.65 3.69 -6.51
N ASN A 84 1.39 2.62 -7.25
CA ASN A 84 0.06 2.38 -7.78
C ASN A 84 -0.96 2.29 -6.64
N ALA A 85 -0.63 1.57 -5.56
CA ALA A 85 -1.47 1.52 -4.37
C ALA A 85 -1.67 2.89 -3.74
N TYR A 86 -0.57 3.63 -3.53
CA TYR A 86 -0.58 4.94 -2.89
C TYR A 86 -1.45 5.96 -3.65
N PHE A 87 -1.16 6.19 -4.93
CA PHE A 87 -1.85 7.21 -5.72
C PHE A 87 -3.32 6.87 -5.94
N SER A 88 -3.63 5.59 -6.11
CA SER A 88 -5.03 5.16 -6.24
C SER A 88 -5.82 5.35 -4.95
N ILE A 89 -5.19 5.10 -3.80
CA ILE A 89 -5.81 5.38 -2.51
C ILE A 89 -6.05 6.88 -2.36
N GLN A 90 -5.09 7.74 -2.75
CA GLN A 90 -5.33 9.18 -2.79
C GLN A 90 -6.48 9.55 -3.72
N LYS A 91 -6.56 8.91 -4.91
CA LYS A 91 -7.67 9.10 -5.87
C LYS A 91 -9.00 8.78 -5.21
N VAL A 92 -9.11 7.59 -4.61
CA VAL A 92 -10.30 7.13 -3.87
C VAL A 92 -10.63 8.04 -2.69
N HIS A 93 -9.62 8.61 -2.02
CA HIS A 93 -9.82 9.44 -0.84
C HIS A 93 -10.27 10.87 -1.14
N TYR A 94 -9.71 11.49 -2.20
CA TYR A 94 -9.89 12.91 -2.48
C TYR A 94 -10.80 13.20 -3.68
N GLU A 95 -10.99 12.26 -4.60
CA GLU A 95 -11.82 12.47 -5.79
C GLU A 95 -13.25 11.96 -5.61
N THR A 96 -14.18 12.61 -6.31
CA THR A 96 -15.60 12.23 -6.31
C THR A 96 -15.83 11.05 -7.25
N LEU A 97 -15.49 9.85 -6.79
CA LEU A 97 -15.76 8.58 -7.46
C LEU A 97 -17.04 7.93 -6.90
N THR A 98 -17.74 7.14 -7.72
CA THR A 98 -18.83 6.31 -7.18
C THR A 98 -18.25 5.27 -6.23
N LEU A 99 -19.04 4.85 -5.24
CA LEU A 99 -18.57 3.86 -4.27
C LEU A 99 -18.23 2.51 -4.90
N TYR A 100 -18.96 2.13 -5.95
CA TYR A 100 -18.62 0.95 -6.76
C TYR A 100 -17.21 1.08 -7.35
N ASP A 101 -16.91 2.20 -8.01
CA ASP A 101 -15.61 2.42 -8.64
C ASP A 101 -14.48 2.41 -7.60
N GLN A 102 -14.71 3.05 -6.45
CA GLN A 102 -13.76 3.03 -5.34
C GLN A 102 -13.43 1.60 -4.89
N VAL A 103 -14.46 0.77 -4.68
CA VAL A 103 -14.27 -0.64 -4.26
C VAL A 103 -13.56 -1.46 -5.34
N GLN A 104 -13.91 -1.27 -6.61
CA GLN A 104 -13.27 -2.00 -7.72
C GLN A 104 -11.80 -1.62 -7.88
N ILE A 105 -11.47 -0.31 -7.83
CA ILE A 105 -10.10 0.17 -7.86
C ILE A 105 -9.26 -0.48 -6.75
N LEU A 106 -9.75 -0.45 -5.51
CA LEU A 106 -9.05 -1.03 -4.36
C LEU A 106 -8.86 -2.55 -4.49
N ARG A 107 -9.83 -3.28 -5.03
CA ARG A 107 -9.70 -4.73 -5.27
C ARG A 107 -8.65 -5.06 -6.35
N ASN A 108 -8.65 -4.32 -7.45
CA ASN A 108 -7.69 -4.50 -8.53
C ASN A 108 -6.25 -4.26 -8.04
N ILE A 109 -6.06 -3.24 -7.21
CA ILE A 109 -4.77 -2.94 -6.58
C ILE A 109 -4.33 -4.07 -5.66
N LEU A 110 -5.23 -4.59 -4.81
CA LEU A 110 -4.89 -5.73 -3.94
C LEU A 110 -4.41 -6.93 -4.75
N GLN A 111 -5.13 -7.27 -5.84
CA GLN A 111 -4.74 -8.37 -6.72
C GLN A 111 -3.37 -8.15 -7.37
N GLN A 112 -3.08 -6.93 -7.79
CA GLN A 112 -1.78 -6.59 -8.36
C GLN A 112 -0.66 -6.71 -7.31
N ILE A 113 -0.85 -6.15 -6.11
CA ILE A 113 0.15 -6.24 -5.04
C ILE A 113 0.38 -7.71 -4.65
N ASP A 114 -0.68 -8.52 -4.55
CA ASP A 114 -0.58 -9.95 -4.27
C ASP A 114 0.23 -10.69 -5.34
N SER A 115 0.02 -10.34 -6.62
CA SER A 115 0.78 -10.89 -7.74
C SER A 115 2.27 -10.51 -7.65
N SER A 116 2.58 -9.24 -7.35
CA SER A 116 3.96 -8.78 -7.14
C SER A 116 4.63 -9.47 -5.95
N ILE A 117 3.94 -9.60 -4.82
CA ILE A 117 4.46 -10.30 -3.64
C ILE A 117 4.71 -11.78 -3.96
N LEU A 118 3.77 -12.45 -4.62
CA LEU A 118 3.91 -13.85 -4.99
C LEU A 118 5.11 -14.05 -5.90
N PHE A 119 5.20 -13.25 -6.97
CA PHE A 119 6.30 -13.29 -7.92
C PHE A 119 7.66 -13.11 -7.22
N LEU A 120 7.81 -12.06 -6.42
CA LEU A 120 9.06 -11.78 -5.70
C LEU A 120 9.44 -12.89 -4.71
N LYS A 121 8.46 -13.52 -4.05
CA LYS A 121 8.71 -14.67 -3.15
C LYS A 121 9.21 -15.91 -3.86
N THR A 122 8.94 -16.09 -5.15
CA THR A 122 9.50 -17.22 -5.92
C THR A 122 11.00 -17.06 -6.24
N LYS A 123 11.58 -15.88 -5.97
CA LYS A 123 12.97 -15.53 -6.27
C LYS A 123 13.74 -15.08 -5.01
N PRO A 124 13.79 -15.90 -3.94
CA PRO A 124 14.32 -15.48 -2.63
C PRO A 124 15.81 -15.12 -2.66
N ASP A 125 16.59 -15.70 -3.56
CA ASP A 125 18.04 -15.45 -3.66
C ASP A 125 18.37 -14.13 -4.39
N LEU A 126 17.39 -13.55 -5.10
CA LEU A 126 17.59 -12.37 -5.94
C LEU A 126 16.82 -11.14 -5.43
N VAL A 127 15.77 -11.35 -4.64
CA VAL A 127 14.94 -10.26 -4.13
C VAL A 127 15.32 -9.94 -2.70
N ASN A 128 15.62 -8.66 -2.46
CA ASN A 128 15.76 -8.21 -1.10
C ASN A 128 14.41 -8.29 -0.35
N LYS A 129 14.38 -9.04 0.76
CA LYS A 129 13.23 -9.13 1.66
C LYS A 129 12.70 -7.77 2.11
N GLU A 130 13.57 -6.76 2.31
CA GLU A 130 13.09 -5.43 2.74
C GLU A 130 12.26 -4.73 1.66
N SER A 131 12.53 -4.98 0.38
CA SER A 131 11.73 -4.46 -0.74
C SER A 131 10.29 -5.02 -0.67
N ILE A 132 10.14 -6.30 -0.35
CA ILE A 132 8.82 -6.92 -0.13
C ILE A 132 8.10 -6.28 1.08
N GLY A 133 8.84 -5.78 2.06
CA GLY A 133 8.29 -5.04 3.20
C GLY A 133 7.41 -3.86 2.80
N PHE A 134 7.76 -3.12 1.75
CA PHE A 134 6.92 -2.02 1.24
C PHE A 134 5.63 -2.50 0.58
N LEU A 135 5.64 -3.68 -0.07
CA LEU A 135 4.44 -4.25 -0.66
C LEU A 135 3.46 -4.74 0.42
N PHE A 136 3.96 -5.32 1.51
CA PHE A 136 3.10 -5.63 2.66
C PHE A 136 2.50 -4.36 3.27
N TYR A 137 3.27 -3.28 3.35
CA TYR A 137 2.73 -2.00 3.80
C TYR A 137 1.62 -1.49 2.87
N ALA A 138 1.87 -1.43 1.56
CA ALA A 138 0.88 -1.04 0.56
C ALA A 138 -0.39 -1.90 0.66
N ARG A 139 -0.25 -3.23 0.72
CA ARG A 139 -1.38 -4.16 0.82
C ARG A 139 -2.19 -3.95 2.08
N GLY A 140 -1.52 -3.84 3.24
CA GLY A 140 -2.19 -3.59 4.52
C GLY A 140 -2.98 -2.29 4.47
N PHE A 141 -2.38 -1.24 3.92
CA PHE A 141 -3.02 0.06 3.76
C PHE A 141 -4.24 0.02 2.82
N THR A 142 -4.13 -0.64 1.66
CA THR A 142 -5.26 -0.82 0.74
C THR A 142 -6.42 -1.59 1.39
N LYS A 143 -6.13 -2.58 2.23
CA LYS A 143 -7.16 -3.31 3.01
C LYS A 143 -7.90 -2.42 4.01
N LEU A 144 -7.19 -1.52 4.70
CA LEU A 144 -7.81 -0.55 5.61
C LEU A 144 -8.77 0.38 4.86
N TYR A 145 -8.34 0.88 3.70
CA TYR A 145 -9.18 1.70 2.83
C TYR A 145 -10.40 0.95 2.31
N LEU A 146 -10.21 -0.28 1.86
CA LEU A 146 -11.30 -1.13 1.40
C LEU A 146 -12.30 -1.40 2.54
N SER A 147 -11.82 -1.61 3.77
CA SER A 147 -12.67 -1.76 4.96
C SER A 147 -13.56 -0.54 5.18
N LYS A 148 -13.00 0.67 5.05
CA LYS A 148 -13.76 1.93 5.12
C LYS A 148 -14.83 2.03 4.04
N GLN A 149 -14.48 1.73 2.80
CA GLN A 149 -15.44 1.84 1.70
C GLN A 149 -16.56 0.80 1.78
N LEU A 150 -16.24 -0.42 2.20
CA LEU A 150 -17.25 -1.46 2.43
C LEU A 150 -18.18 -1.09 3.59
N LEU A 151 -17.65 -0.51 4.67
CA LEU A 151 -18.48 -0.03 5.77
C LEU A 151 -19.40 1.12 5.34
N ASN A 152 -18.87 2.08 4.58
CA ASN A 152 -19.67 3.16 4.02
C ASN A 152 -20.76 2.62 3.08
N ALA A 153 -20.47 1.60 2.28
CA ALA A 153 -21.42 1.00 1.34
C ALA A 153 -22.67 0.46 1.99
N ILE A 154 -22.56 -0.03 3.22
CA ILE A 154 -23.70 -0.50 3.99
C ILE A 154 -24.70 0.64 4.21
N VAL A 155 -24.23 1.86 4.48
CA VAL A 155 -25.08 3.03 4.74
C VAL A 155 -25.93 3.43 3.53
N TRP A 156 -25.44 3.21 2.30
CA TRP A 156 -26.10 3.67 1.08
C TRP A 156 -27.17 2.72 0.54
N LYS A 157 -27.41 1.55 1.18
CA LYS A 157 -28.38 0.51 0.75
C LYS A 157 -28.25 0.01 -0.71
N GLN A 158 -27.21 0.44 -1.43
CA GLN A 158 -27.03 0.18 -2.86
C GLN A 158 -26.15 -1.04 -3.14
N TYR A 159 -25.55 -1.64 -2.11
CA TYR A 159 -24.62 -2.76 -2.24
C TYR A 159 -24.95 -3.87 -1.24
N ILE A 160 -24.51 -5.10 -1.55
CA ILE A 160 -24.62 -6.26 -0.65
C ILE A 160 -24.06 -5.85 0.72
N VAL A 161 -24.90 -5.95 1.75
CA VAL A 161 -24.49 -5.72 3.13
C VAL A 161 -23.46 -6.79 3.47
N GLN A 162 -22.19 -6.40 3.57
CA GLN A 162 -21.20 -7.28 4.15
C GLN A 162 -21.38 -7.29 5.66
N PRO A 163 -21.40 -8.48 6.29
CA PRO A 163 -21.36 -8.57 7.75
C PRO A 163 -20.17 -7.79 8.30
N THR A 164 -20.37 -7.11 9.43
CA THR A 164 -19.30 -6.36 10.13
C THR A 164 -18.06 -7.21 10.37
N ARG A 165 -18.27 -8.51 10.64
CA ARG A 165 -17.22 -9.50 10.82
C ARG A 165 -16.25 -9.58 9.63
N ASP A 166 -16.73 -9.48 8.40
CA ASP A 166 -15.87 -9.55 7.21
C ASP A 166 -15.00 -8.30 7.08
N ILE A 167 -15.56 -7.13 7.40
CA ILE A 167 -14.82 -5.86 7.47
C ILE A 167 -13.76 -5.92 8.57
N ILE A 168 -14.09 -6.45 9.74
CA ILE A 168 -13.14 -6.62 10.85
C ILE A 168 -12.04 -7.61 10.49
N ASN A 169 -12.37 -8.72 9.82
CA ASN A 169 -11.37 -9.67 9.31
C ASN A 169 -10.41 -9.00 8.32
N LEU A 170 -10.90 -8.07 7.50
CA LEU A 170 -10.07 -7.30 6.58
C LEU A 170 -9.14 -6.34 7.34
N VAL A 171 -9.61 -5.69 8.40
CA VAL A 171 -8.77 -4.86 9.31
C VAL A 171 -7.71 -5.73 10.02
N ALA A 172 -8.07 -6.90 10.54
CA ALA A 172 -7.12 -7.82 11.16
C ALA A 172 -6.07 -8.34 10.16
N SER A 173 -6.49 -8.60 8.92
CA SER A 173 -5.59 -8.95 7.82
C SER A 173 -4.63 -7.81 7.46
N ALA A 174 -5.11 -6.56 7.51
CA ALA A 174 -4.27 -5.39 7.34
C ALA A 174 -3.25 -5.23 8.48
N GLU A 175 -3.66 -5.40 9.74
CA GLU A 175 -2.76 -5.36 10.89
C GLU A 175 -1.61 -6.38 10.75
N LYS A 176 -1.95 -7.60 10.31
CA LYS A 176 -0.96 -8.65 10.03
C LYS A 176 0.03 -8.22 8.95
N ASP A 177 -0.43 -7.61 7.87
CA ASP A 177 0.44 -7.10 6.81
C ASP A 177 1.36 -5.98 7.29
N LEU A 178 0.85 -5.05 8.09
CA LEU A 178 1.67 -3.99 8.70
C LEU A 178 2.75 -4.57 9.62
N LYS A 179 2.43 -5.59 10.43
CA LYS A 179 3.41 -6.33 11.24
C LYS A 179 4.42 -7.11 10.38
N GLN A 180 3.98 -7.69 9.28
CA GLN A 180 4.89 -8.36 8.34
C GLN A 180 5.84 -7.35 7.69
N SER A 181 5.35 -6.16 7.32
CA SER A 181 6.19 -5.08 6.77
C SER A 181 7.35 -4.73 7.71
N THR A 182 7.06 -4.46 9.00
CA THR A 182 8.10 -4.14 9.99
C THR A 182 9.08 -5.29 10.19
N SER A 183 8.58 -6.53 10.24
CA SER A 183 9.43 -7.71 10.34
C SER A 183 10.38 -7.87 9.14
N HIS A 184 9.95 -7.53 7.92
CA HIS A 184 10.84 -7.60 6.75
C HIS A 184 12.00 -6.62 6.87
N PHE A 185 11.75 -5.43 7.43
CA PHE A 185 12.80 -4.45 7.79
C PHE A 185 13.67 -4.87 8.99
N GLY A 186 13.42 -6.04 9.59
CA GLY A 186 14.09 -6.50 10.79
C GLY A 186 13.76 -5.66 12.03
N ILE A 187 12.54 -5.12 12.06
CA ILE A 187 12.00 -4.29 13.13
C ILE A 187 10.87 -5.06 13.80
N ASP A 188 11.07 -5.47 15.06
CA ASP A 188 10.04 -6.16 15.83
C ASP A 188 9.12 -5.14 16.51
N TYR A 189 7.92 -4.98 15.96
CA TYR A 189 6.91 -4.07 16.50
C TYR A 189 6.51 -4.41 17.94
N ASP A 190 6.31 -5.69 18.28
CA ASP A 190 5.83 -6.09 19.60
C ASP A 190 6.91 -5.85 20.67
N LYS A 191 8.18 -5.99 20.30
CA LYS A 191 9.30 -5.62 21.18
C LYS A 191 9.43 -4.12 21.38
N ILE A 192 9.37 -3.34 20.29
CA ILE A 192 9.53 -1.88 20.35
C ILE A 192 8.34 -1.26 21.07
N SER A 193 7.12 -1.74 20.82
CA SER A 193 5.91 -1.23 21.46
C SER A 193 5.95 -1.37 22.98
N LYS A 194 6.30 -2.55 23.50
CA LYS A 194 6.47 -2.78 24.94
C LYS A 194 7.55 -1.90 25.57
N THR A 195 8.58 -1.56 24.81
CA THR A 195 9.75 -0.82 25.32
C THR A 195 9.54 0.70 25.30
N PHE A 196 8.81 1.22 24.31
CA PHE A 196 8.81 2.66 24.02
C PHE A 196 7.43 3.31 24.04
N PHE A 197 6.33 2.55 24.05
CA PHE A 197 4.99 3.12 24.08
C PHE A 197 4.43 3.24 25.50
N THR A 198 5.24 3.84 26.38
CA THR A 198 4.79 4.34 27.69
C THR A 198 4.07 5.68 27.56
N ASP A 199 4.39 6.45 26.51
CA ASP A 199 3.80 7.75 26.19
C ASP A 199 2.95 7.63 24.92
N ASN A 200 1.77 8.26 24.92
CA ASN A 200 0.80 8.23 23.83
C ASN A 200 1.42 8.62 22.48
N LEU A 201 1.89 7.65 21.69
CA LEU A 201 2.49 7.87 20.36
C LEU A 201 1.57 8.68 19.43
N LEU A 202 0.25 8.58 19.63
CA LEU A 202 -0.77 9.33 18.88
C LEU A 202 -0.74 10.84 19.14
N LEU A 203 -0.15 11.30 20.25
CA LEU A 203 -0.02 12.72 20.58
C LEU A 203 1.25 13.35 19.98
N ILE A 204 2.18 12.54 19.45
CA ILE A 204 3.38 13.05 18.81
C ILE A 204 3.01 13.51 17.39
N ASN A 205 2.97 14.83 17.21
CA ASN A 205 2.82 15.43 15.88
C ASN A 205 4.02 15.09 14.99
N ASP A 206 3.82 15.15 13.67
CA ASP A 206 4.82 14.68 12.71
C ASP A 206 6.13 15.48 12.79
N SER A 207 6.08 16.75 13.20
CA SER A 207 7.28 17.59 13.40
C SER A 207 8.15 17.16 14.58
N ASN A 208 7.59 16.46 15.58
CA ASN A 208 8.36 15.92 16.71
C ASN A 208 8.65 14.42 16.61
N ILE A 209 8.18 13.73 15.55
CA ILE A 209 8.39 12.28 15.42
C ILE A 209 9.88 11.91 15.42
N LYS A 210 10.74 12.78 14.89
CA LYS A 210 12.21 12.61 14.86
C LYS A 210 12.84 12.51 16.24
N LYS A 211 12.18 13.07 17.26
CA LYS A 211 12.62 13.03 18.66
C LYS A 211 12.10 11.79 19.39
N SER A 212 11.20 11.01 18.77
CA SER A 212 10.64 9.82 19.38
C SER A 212 11.67 8.68 19.42
N LYS A 213 11.66 7.90 20.52
CA LYS A 213 12.53 6.72 20.66
C LYS A 213 12.30 5.66 19.56
N PRO A 214 11.04 5.37 19.13
CA PRO A 214 10.80 4.49 17.99
C PRO A 214 11.49 4.96 16.71
N TYR A 215 11.38 6.24 16.37
CA TYR A 215 12.05 6.80 15.20
C TYR A 215 13.57 6.63 15.27
N GLY A 216 14.19 6.93 16.41
CA GLY A 216 15.64 6.77 16.59
C GLY A 216 16.10 5.32 16.37
N HIS A 217 15.33 4.35 16.87
CA HIS A 217 15.62 2.92 16.67
C HIS A 217 15.49 2.52 15.19
N ILE A 218 14.39 2.92 14.55
CA ILE A 218 14.11 2.65 13.12
C ILE A 218 15.18 3.31 12.25
N SER A 219 15.53 4.57 12.51
CA SER A 219 16.54 5.32 11.76
C SER A 219 17.90 4.64 11.82
N LYS A 220 18.33 4.16 13.00
CA LYS A 220 19.57 3.39 13.12
C LYS A 220 19.54 2.13 12.25
N LYS A 221 18.42 1.39 12.27
CA LYS A 221 18.23 0.19 11.45
C LYS A 221 18.26 0.52 9.96
N MET A 222 17.56 1.57 9.53
CA MET A 222 17.52 2.01 8.14
C MET A 222 18.90 2.44 7.64
N LYS A 223 19.69 3.17 8.45
CA LYS A 223 21.08 3.54 8.10
C LYS A 223 21.94 2.34 7.79
N THR A 224 21.79 1.24 8.52
CA THR A 224 22.52 0.00 8.24
C THR A 224 22.05 -0.65 6.94
N LEU A 225 20.74 -0.70 6.70
CA LEU A 225 20.18 -1.34 5.51
C LEU A 225 20.56 -0.60 4.22
N ILE A 226 20.56 0.73 4.21
CA ILE A 226 20.86 1.52 3.00
C ILE A 226 22.35 1.52 2.61
N GLN A 227 23.23 0.88 3.38
CA GLN A 227 24.63 0.69 2.99
C GLN A 227 24.75 -0.29 1.81
N GLU A 228 23.75 -1.14 1.60
CA GLU A 228 23.69 -2.07 0.48
C GLU A 228 23.08 -1.37 -0.75
N PRO A 229 23.78 -1.29 -1.90
CA PRO A 229 23.35 -0.51 -3.07
C PRO A 229 21.97 -0.90 -3.62
N SER A 230 21.65 -2.20 -3.64
CA SER A 230 20.35 -2.71 -4.12
C SER A 230 19.19 -2.22 -3.24
N LYS A 231 19.41 -2.11 -1.92
CA LYS A 231 18.41 -1.64 -0.96
C LYS A 231 18.23 -0.14 -1.08
N LEU A 232 19.33 0.60 -1.18
CA LEU A 232 19.32 2.03 -1.37
C LEU A 232 18.49 2.42 -2.59
N LYS A 233 18.67 1.73 -3.73
CA LYS A 233 17.92 2.00 -4.97
C LYS A 233 16.42 1.77 -4.81
N THR A 234 15.98 0.63 -4.23
CA THR A 234 14.54 0.44 -4.00
C THR A 234 13.99 1.55 -3.09
N PHE A 235 14.72 1.88 -2.02
CA PHE A 235 14.24 2.83 -1.03
C PHE A 235 14.22 4.26 -1.60
N SER A 236 15.21 4.63 -2.40
CA SER A 236 15.29 5.93 -3.08
C SER A 236 14.12 6.12 -4.04
N LEU A 237 13.77 5.08 -4.79
CA LEU A 237 12.59 5.08 -5.65
C LEU A 237 11.32 5.31 -4.84
N ILE A 238 11.13 4.59 -3.72
CA ILE A 238 9.94 4.68 -2.86
C ILE A 238 9.77 6.03 -2.16
N VAL A 239 10.87 6.68 -1.76
CA VAL A 239 10.81 7.98 -1.07
C VAL A 239 11.13 9.18 -1.96
N GLN A 240 11.35 8.96 -3.26
CA GLN A 240 11.74 9.97 -4.25
C GLN A 240 12.94 10.81 -3.82
N VAL A 241 13.98 10.16 -3.28
CA VAL A 241 15.22 10.85 -2.90
C VAL A 241 16.41 9.94 -3.15
N ASP A 242 17.38 10.43 -3.92
CA ASP A 242 18.55 9.64 -4.31
C ASP A 242 19.74 9.73 -3.35
N THR A 243 19.70 10.66 -2.40
CA THR A 243 20.79 10.85 -1.43
C THR A 243 20.64 9.91 -0.23
N PRO A 244 21.60 9.00 0.05
CA PRO A 244 21.52 8.06 1.16
C PRO A 244 21.25 8.72 2.52
N THR A 245 21.82 9.92 2.73
CA THR A 245 21.66 10.73 3.94
C THR A 245 20.22 11.16 4.20
N LEU A 246 19.39 11.25 3.16
CA LEU A 246 17.99 11.65 3.21
C LEU A 246 17.02 10.47 3.10
N VAL A 247 17.42 9.37 2.44
CA VAL A 247 16.60 8.14 2.31
C VAL A 247 16.26 7.56 3.68
N SER A 248 17.27 7.33 4.54
CA SER A 248 17.02 6.72 5.85
C SER A 248 16.03 7.54 6.70
N PRO A 249 16.19 8.87 6.86
CA PRO A 249 15.20 9.70 7.54
C PRO A 249 13.79 9.58 6.97
N LYS A 250 13.60 9.67 5.64
CA LYS A 250 12.28 9.59 5.01
C LYS A 250 11.60 8.23 5.21
N VAL A 251 12.34 7.13 5.01
CA VAL A 251 11.80 5.78 5.26
C VAL A 251 11.45 5.61 6.74
N SER A 252 12.27 6.16 7.64
CA SER A 252 12.02 6.09 9.08
C SER A 252 10.78 6.88 9.49
N GLU A 253 10.56 8.06 8.91
CA GLU A 253 9.33 8.84 9.09
C GLU A 253 8.12 8.03 8.61
N LEU A 254 8.19 7.46 7.40
CA LEU A 254 7.11 6.66 6.83
C LEU A 254 6.72 5.50 7.73
N ILE A 255 7.70 4.70 8.20
CA ILE A 255 7.45 3.57 9.09
C ILE A 255 6.90 4.05 10.44
N THR A 256 7.48 5.10 11.03
CA THR A 256 7.09 5.56 12.36
C THR A 256 5.70 6.20 12.36
N ASN A 257 5.43 7.09 11.40
CA ASN A 257 4.17 7.82 11.32
C ASN A 257 3.02 6.94 10.83
N HIS A 258 3.22 6.09 9.84
CA HIS A 258 2.08 5.44 9.18
C HIS A 258 1.92 3.97 9.55
N ILE A 259 3.01 3.26 9.84
CA ILE A 259 2.92 1.85 10.27
C ILE A 259 2.78 1.78 11.78
N PHE A 260 3.68 2.42 12.53
CA PHE A 260 3.74 2.30 13.98
C PHE A 260 2.56 2.98 14.69
N LYS A 261 2.14 4.19 14.28
CA LYS A 261 0.94 4.85 14.84
C LYS A 261 -0.32 4.05 14.57
N THR A 262 -0.49 3.54 13.35
CA THR A 262 -1.64 2.71 12.97
C THR A 262 -1.69 1.42 13.79
N LEU A 263 -0.57 0.69 13.88
CA LEU A 263 -0.49 -0.52 14.70
C LEU A 263 -0.74 -0.22 16.18
N TYR A 264 -0.22 0.89 16.71
CA TYR A 264 -0.44 1.31 18.10
C TYR A 264 -1.92 1.61 18.37
N PHE A 265 -2.59 2.31 17.47
CA PHE A 265 -4.01 2.60 17.57
C PHE A 265 -4.84 1.31 17.56
N LEU A 266 -4.64 0.45 16.55
CA LEU A 266 -5.34 -0.82 16.39
C LEU A 266 -5.12 -1.76 17.59
N ASN A 267 -3.93 -1.73 18.19
CA ASN A 267 -3.61 -2.59 19.32
C ASN A 267 -4.11 -2.08 20.68
N SER A 268 -4.70 -0.89 20.75
CA SER A 268 -5.23 -0.34 22.00
C SER A 268 -6.43 -1.14 22.51
N ASN A 269 -6.54 -1.30 23.84
CA ASN A 269 -7.64 -2.04 24.47
C ASN A 269 -9.02 -1.50 24.08
N ARG A 270 -9.13 -0.17 23.93
CA ARG A 270 -10.35 0.49 23.49
C ARG A 270 -10.74 0.06 22.07
N VAL A 271 -9.81 0.10 21.13
CA VAL A 271 -10.08 -0.30 19.74
C VAL A 271 -10.44 -1.78 19.67
N LYS A 272 -9.68 -2.66 20.34
CA LYS A 272 -9.98 -4.10 20.40
C LYS A 272 -11.38 -4.39 20.96
N SER A 273 -11.79 -3.67 22.01
CA SER A 273 -13.13 -3.81 22.58
C SER A 273 -14.23 -3.37 21.60
N ILE A 274 -14.02 -2.27 20.87
CA ILE A 274 -14.97 -1.80 19.86
C ILE A 274 -15.10 -2.81 18.72
N LEU A 275 -13.98 -3.29 18.17
CA LEU A 275 -13.99 -4.29 17.09
C LEU A 275 -14.71 -5.57 17.55
N SER A 276 -14.34 -6.12 18.70
CA SER A 276 -14.96 -7.35 19.23
C SER A 276 -16.47 -7.22 19.48
N ARG A 277 -16.94 -6.07 19.98
CA ARG A 277 -18.39 -5.83 20.12
C ARG A 277 -19.08 -5.81 18.77
N ALA A 278 -18.45 -5.16 17.79
CA ALA A 278 -19.03 -4.93 16.48
C ALA A 278 -19.13 -6.20 15.61
N GLU A 279 -18.35 -7.25 15.91
CA GLU A 279 -18.42 -8.55 15.22
C GLU A 279 -19.82 -9.18 15.23
N ASN A 280 -20.63 -8.86 16.23
CA ASN A 280 -21.97 -9.43 16.40
C ASN A 280 -23.06 -8.72 15.59
N PHE A 281 -22.77 -7.58 14.96
CA PHE A 281 -23.75 -6.85 14.16
C PHE A 281 -23.79 -7.40 12.73
N VAL A 282 -24.94 -7.98 12.35
CA VAL A 282 -25.11 -8.73 11.10
C VAL A 282 -26.17 -8.14 10.19
N THR A 283 -27.15 -7.43 10.74
CA THR A 283 -28.22 -6.77 9.97
C THR A 283 -27.89 -5.31 9.68
N TYR A 284 -28.51 -4.75 8.63
CA TYR A 284 -28.34 -3.33 8.29
C TYR A 284 -28.68 -2.41 9.47
N GLU A 285 -29.78 -2.69 10.18
CA GLU A 285 -30.28 -1.91 11.32
C GLU A 285 -29.27 -1.91 12.47
N GLU A 286 -28.70 -3.08 12.78
CA GLU A 286 -27.66 -3.24 13.78
C GLU A 286 -26.38 -2.49 13.41
N ILE A 287 -25.93 -2.63 12.16
CA ILE A 287 -24.69 -2.05 11.66
C ILE A 287 -24.78 -0.52 11.62
N THR A 288 -25.93 0.02 11.24
CA THR A 288 -26.15 1.48 11.16
C THR A 288 -26.65 2.09 12.48
N SER A 289 -26.85 1.26 13.51
CA SER A 289 -27.33 1.71 14.82
C SER A 289 -26.36 2.68 15.50
N LYS A 290 -26.87 3.45 16.46
CA LYS A 290 -26.04 4.30 17.31
C LYS A 290 -25.00 3.50 18.10
N GLU A 291 -25.28 2.23 18.40
CA GLU A 291 -24.37 1.37 19.15
C GLU A 291 -23.12 0.98 18.37
N ASN A 292 -23.21 0.92 17.03
CA ASN A 292 -22.09 0.58 16.16
C ASN A 292 -21.33 1.80 15.62
N ARG A 293 -21.78 3.04 15.89
CA ARG A 293 -21.04 4.27 15.53
C ARG A 293 -19.56 4.28 15.92
N PRO A 294 -19.13 3.72 17.07
CA PRO A 294 -17.72 3.65 17.41
C PRO A 294 -16.88 2.89 16.38
N LEU A 295 -17.43 1.88 15.69
CA LEU A 295 -16.73 1.15 14.63
C LEU A 295 -16.33 2.07 13.47
N PHE A 296 -17.25 2.92 13.02
CA PHE A 296 -17.00 3.90 11.96
C PHE A 296 -15.83 4.81 12.34
N GLY A 297 -15.87 5.37 13.55
CA GLY A 297 -14.79 6.23 14.05
C GLY A 297 -13.43 5.53 14.15
N VAL A 298 -13.41 4.25 14.55
CA VAL A 298 -12.18 3.45 14.56
C VAL A 298 -11.63 3.26 13.15
N ILE A 299 -12.47 2.90 12.18
CA ILE A 299 -12.03 2.67 10.80
C ILE A 299 -11.55 3.97 10.14
N ASP A 300 -12.27 5.07 10.35
CA ASP A 300 -11.87 6.40 9.86
C ASP A 300 -10.51 6.81 10.42
N GLN A 301 -10.34 6.74 11.74
CA GLN A 301 -9.08 7.11 12.39
C GLN A 301 -7.92 6.21 11.95
N THR A 302 -8.18 4.91 11.72
CA THR A 302 -7.14 3.98 11.23
C THR A 302 -6.69 4.35 9.82
N VAL A 303 -7.61 4.74 8.95
CA VAL A 303 -7.32 5.23 7.60
C VAL A 303 -6.53 6.54 7.64
N GLU A 304 -6.92 7.49 8.49
CA GLU A 304 -6.23 8.78 8.64
C GLU A 304 -4.77 8.62 9.11
N LEU A 305 -4.53 7.73 10.08
CA LEU A 305 -3.17 7.48 10.58
C LEU A 305 -2.27 6.81 9.54
N SER A 306 -2.85 6.04 8.62
CA SER A 306 -2.10 5.26 7.65
C SER A 306 -1.85 5.98 6.32
N LEU A 307 -2.53 7.11 6.07
CA LEU A 307 -2.30 7.99 4.92
C LEU A 307 -0.91 8.62 4.92
N PRO A 308 -0.02 8.27 3.97
CA PRO A 308 1.25 8.95 3.84
C PRO A 308 1.03 10.39 3.37
N GLN A 309 1.54 11.36 4.12
CA GLN A 309 1.68 12.73 3.64
C GLN A 309 3.04 12.85 2.95
N ILE A 310 3.18 12.28 1.74
CA ILE A 310 4.36 12.55 0.93
C ILE A 310 4.11 13.92 0.27
N GLN A 311 4.73 14.94 0.84
CA GLN A 311 4.90 16.28 0.25
C GLN A 311 5.92 16.23 -0.88
#